data_AF-A0A9P7S423-F1
#
_entry.id   AF-A0A9P7S423-F1
#
_cell.length_a   1.000
_cell.length_b   1.000
_cell.length_c   1.000
_cell.angle_alpha   90.00
_cell.angle_beta   90.00
_cell.angle_gamma   90.00
#
_symmetry.space_group_name_H-M   'P 1'
#
loop_
_entity.id
_entity.type
_entity.pdbx_description
1 polymer ?
#
loop_
_entity_poly.entity_id
_entity_poly.type
_entity_poly.pdbx_seq_one_letter_code
_entity_poly.pdbx_strand_id
1 'polypeptide(L)'
;MRVVYGHQVKSDDDAFMQLANSFVDAASNSGPIGNTPVDLFPWLRYFPSWFPGTYYAKKARSWYKTIRKIYDIPVECVQVEMKDRTVTRSFVSDKLEELRDVDITGPEVLGLEEVKGAAATLFTAGQETSYNTLTGFMLAMILNPTIQQRAYEEIATVVGQDRLPDLSDRKSLPYLECILHETFRCVRFMRASNCRKVAYRASLGRSSSGSAR
;
A
#
# COMPACT_ATOMS: atom_id res chain seq x y z
N MET A 1 -4.02 -7.99 -5.57
CA MET A 1 -5.50 -8.07 -5.77
C MET A 1 -6.07 -9.37 -5.26
N ARG A 2 -5.54 -10.53 -5.67
CA ARG A 2 -6.01 -11.86 -5.21
C ARG A 2 -6.18 -12.03 -3.70
N VAL A 3 -5.23 -11.56 -2.89
CA VAL A 3 -5.31 -11.66 -1.41
C VAL A 3 -6.46 -10.82 -0.84
N VAL A 4 -6.68 -9.61 -1.39
CA VAL A 4 -7.64 -8.65 -0.84
C VAL A 4 -9.06 -8.92 -1.38
N TYR A 5 -9.18 -9.12 -2.69
CA TYR A 5 -10.46 -9.19 -3.41
C TYR A 5 -10.71 -10.53 -4.11
N GLY A 6 -9.80 -11.51 -4.04
CA GLY A 6 -9.96 -12.78 -4.77
C GLY A 6 -9.72 -12.67 -6.28
N HIS A 7 -9.60 -11.46 -6.81
CA HIS A 7 -9.45 -11.18 -8.24
C HIS A 7 -8.03 -11.46 -8.77
N GLN A 8 -7.95 -12.20 -9.87
CA GLN A 8 -6.72 -12.43 -10.61
C GLN A 8 -6.70 -11.57 -11.87
N VAL A 9 -5.70 -10.69 -11.95
CA VAL A 9 -5.49 -9.82 -13.12
C VAL A 9 -5.10 -10.69 -14.32
N LYS A 10 -5.83 -10.55 -15.43
CA LYS A 10 -5.60 -11.31 -16.67
C LYS A 10 -4.96 -10.49 -17.78
N SER A 11 -5.09 -9.17 -17.72
CA SER A 11 -4.60 -8.24 -18.75
C SER A 11 -4.26 -6.88 -18.12
N ASP A 12 -3.43 -6.10 -18.80
CA ASP A 12 -3.09 -4.73 -18.41
C ASP A 12 -4.31 -3.79 -18.46
N ASP A 13 -5.32 -4.12 -19.27
CA ASP A 13 -6.56 -3.36 -19.40
C ASP A 13 -7.60 -3.66 -18.30
N ASP A 14 -7.24 -4.46 -17.30
CA ASP A 14 -8.13 -4.82 -16.19
C ASP A 14 -8.62 -3.58 -15.42
N ALA A 15 -9.92 -3.54 -15.09
CA ALA A 15 -10.54 -2.44 -14.36
C ALA A 15 -9.81 -2.13 -13.05
N PHE A 16 -9.28 -3.14 -12.35
CA PHE A 16 -8.54 -2.91 -11.12
C PHE A 16 -7.15 -2.29 -11.38
N MET A 17 -6.52 -2.57 -12.51
CA MET A 17 -5.27 -1.92 -12.92
C MET A 17 -5.51 -0.46 -13.28
N GLN A 18 -6.61 -0.16 -13.98
CA GLN A 18 -7.01 1.23 -14.27
C GLN A 18 -7.32 2.01 -12.98
N LEU A 19 -7.92 1.37 -11.98
CA LEU A 19 -8.15 1.96 -10.66
C LEU A 19 -6.82 2.25 -9.93
N ALA A 20 -5.85 1.34 -10.00
CA ALA A 20 -4.51 1.57 -9.44
C ALA A 20 -3.81 2.76 -10.10
N ASN A 21 -3.81 2.83 -11.44
CA ASN A 21 -3.20 3.95 -12.17
C ASN A 21 -3.89 5.28 -11.84
N SER A 22 -5.23 5.27 -11.76
CA SER A 22 -6.01 6.44 -11.35
C SER A 22 -5.67 6.91 -9.92
N PHE A 23 -5.35 5.98 -9.02
CA PHE A 23 -4.89 6.29 -7.67
C PHE A 23 -3.51 6.96 -7.68
N VAL A 24 -2.55 6.39 -8.40
CA VAL A 24 -1.19 6.94 -8.51
C VAL A 24 -1.21 8.34 -9.12
N ASP A 25 -2.02 8.56 -10.15
CA ASP A 25 -2.22 9.88 -10.75
C ASP A 25 -2.83 10.86 -9.76
N ALA A 26 -3.83 10.43 -8.98
CA ALA A 26 -4.42 11.26 -7.94
C ALA A 26 -3.39 11.62 -6.86
N ALA A 27 -2.69 10.63 -6.31
CA ALA A 27 -1.70 10.79 -5.25
C ALA A 27 -0.55 11.72 -5.68
N SER A 28 0.00 11.50 -6.87
CA SER A 28 1.13 12.28 -7.41
C SER A 28 0.76 13.74 -7.66
N ASN A 29 -0.49 14.01 -8.02
CA ASN A 29 -0.97 15.34 -8.32
C ASN A 29 -1.59 16.06 -7.11
N SER A 30 -1.80 15.35 -5.99
CA SER A 30 -2.47 15.88 -4.78
C SER A 30 -1.67 16.90 -3.98
N GLY A 31 -0.43 17.15 -4.40
CA GLY A 31 0.54 17.86 -3.58
C GLY A 31 1.08 16.95 -2.47
N PRO A 32 2.02 17.44 -1.67
CA PRO A 32 2.57 16.66 -0.57
C PRO A 32 1.48 16.34 0.46
N ILE A 33 1.17 15.05 0.60
CA ILE A 33 0.20 14.52 1.58
C ILE A 33 0.56 15.06 2.97
N GLY A 34 -0.38 15.74 3.63
CA GLY A 34 -0.18 16.30 4.97
C GLY A 34 0.62 17.61 5.02
N ASN A 35 0.92 18.22 3.88
CA ASN A 35 1.56 19.53 3.80
C ASN A 35 0.88 20.44 2.77
N THR A 36 -0.41 20.23 2.51
CA THR A 36 -1.21 21.17 1.73
C THR A 36 -1.70 22.33 2.63
N PRO A 37 -1.93 23.54 2.08
CA PRO A 37 -2.50 24.64 2.85
C PRO A 37 -3.83 24.30 3.56
N VAL A 38 -4.65 23.40 3.00
CA VAL A 38 -5.89 22.90 3.63
C VAL A 38 -5.60 22.00 4.84
N ASP A 39 -4.49 21.26 4.86
CA ASP A 39 -4.08 20.45 6.01
C ASP A 39 -3.64 21.32 7.20
N LEU A 40 -3.00 22.46 6.91
CA LEU A 40 -2.56 23.44 7.90
C LEU A 40 -3.71 24.33 8.40
N PHE A 41 -4.63 24.67 7.50
CA PHE A 41 -5.73 25.59 7.75
C PHE A 41 -7.06 24.98 7.26
N PRO A 42 -7.77 24.20 8.10
CA PRO A 42 -8.97 23.45 7.68
C PRO A 42 -10.10 24.30 7.09
N TRP A 43 -10.16 25.59 7.43
CA TRP A 43 -11.16 26.53 6.93
C TRP A 43 -10.96 26.88 5.44
N LEU A 44 -9.77 26.66 4.87
CA LEU A 44 -9.50 26.86 3.44
C LEU A 44 -10.32 25.91 2.55
N ARG A 45 -10.93 24.84 3.10
CA ARG A 45 -11.74 23.88 2.33
C ARG A 45 -12.97 24.49 1.65
N TYR A 46 -13.48 25.61 2.17
CA TYR A 46 -14.69 26.26 1.65
C TYR A 46 -14.39 27.30 0.56
N PHE A 47 -13.12 27.63 0.35
CA PHE A 47 -12.75 28.68 -0.58
C PHE A 47 -12.83 28.21 -2.05
N PRO A 48 -13.24 29.10 -2.97
CA PRO A 48 -13.29 28.80 -4.39
C PRO A 48 -11.88 28.64 -4.97
N SER A 49 -11.74 27.83 -6.03
CA SER A 49 -10.44 27.37 -6.57
C SER A 49 -9.53 28.46 -7.15
N TRP A 50 -10.01 29.71 -7.25
CA TRP A 50 -9.21 30.84 -7.71
C TRP A 50 -8.44 31.52 -6.55
N PHE A 51 -8.77 31.20 -5.30
CA PHE A 51 -8.15 31.83 -4.14
C PHE A 51 -6.71 31.31 -3.92
N PRO A 52 -5.73 32.19 -3.58
CA PRO A 52 -4.34 31.80 -3.37
C PRO A 52 -4.23 30.64 -2.37
N GLY A 53 -3.50 29.58 -2.73
CA GLY A 53 -3.36 28.39 -1.88
C GLY A 53 -4.53 27.38 -1.94
N THR A 54 -5.53 27.58 -2.80
CA THR A 54 -6.62 26.62 -3.07
C THR A 54 -6.72 26.20 -4.54
N TYR A 55 -5.68 26.46 -5.34
CA TYR A 55 -5.62 26.10 -6.76
C TYR A 55 -5.88 24.60 -7.02
N TYR A 56 -5.49 23.73 -6.08
CA TYR A 56 -5.72 22.28 -6.12
C TYR A 56 -7.15 21.87 -5.75
N ALA A 57 -7.98 22.77 -5.18
CA ALA A 57 -9.31 22.43 -4.69
C ALA A 57 -10.26 21.91 -5.78
N LYS A 58 -10.07 22.31 -7.04
CA LYS A 58 -10.85 21.78 -8.18
C LYS A 58 -10.44 20.32 -8.49
N LYS A 59 -9.13 20.04 -8.45
CA LYS A 59 -8.57 18.70 -8.70
C LYS A 59 -8.86 17.75 -7.53
N ALA A 60 -8.70 18.21 -6.30
CA ALA A 60 -9.09 17.48 -5.09
C ALA A 60 -10.57 17.07 -5.08
N ARG A 61 -11.47 18.00 -5.46
CA ARG A 61 -12.90 17.68 -5.61
C ARG A 61 -13.18 16.65 -6.70
N SER A 62 -12.42 16.66 -7.80
CA SER A 62 -12.57 15.63 -8.84
C SER A 62 -12.10 14.25 -8.36
N TRP A 63 -11.05 14.17 -7.55
CA TRP A 63 -10.56 12.89 -7.03
C TRP A 63 -11.44 12.27 -5.98
N TYR A 64 -12.28 13.04 -5.27
CA TYR A 64 -13.25 12.44 -4.35
C TYR A 64 -14.06 11.33 -5.03
N LYS A 65 -14.50 11.56 -6.28
CA LYS A 65 -15.21 10.55 -7.08
C LYS A 65 -14.31 9.37 -7.45
N THR A 66 -13.06 9.63 -7.82
CA THR A 66 -12.09 8.57 -8.18
C THR A 66 -11.72 7.71 -6.97
N ILE A 67 -11.45 8.33 -5.81
CA ILE A 67 -11.16 7.65 -4.56
C ILE A 67 -12.35 6.79 -4.16
N ARG A 68 -13.57 7.31 -4.23
CA ARG A 68 -14.76 6.54 -3.92
C ARG A 68 -14.92 5.29 -4.81
N LYS A 69 -14.60 5.41 -6.11
CA LYS A 69 -14.57 4.24 -7.01
C LYS A 69 -13.57 3.15 -6.58
N ILE A 70 -12.43 3.52 -6.02
CA ILE A 70 -11.42 2.57 -5.52
C ILE A 70 -11.95 1.77 -4.32
N TYR A 71 -12.84 2.35 -3.52
CA TYR A 71 -13.44 1.71 -2.35
C TYR A 71 -14.65 0.84 -2.75
N ASP A 72 -15.52 1.39 -3.60
CA ASP A 72 -16.81 0.79 -3.92
C ASP A 72 -16.67 -0.33 -4.98
N ILE A 73 -16.01 -0.08 -6.11
CA ILE A 73 -16.01 -1.02 -7.27
C ILE A 73 -15.43 -2.39 -6.90
N PRO A 74 -14.24 -2.50 -6.27
CA PRO A 74 -13.68 -3.79 -5.90
C PRO A 74 -14.57 -4.63 -4.98
N VAL A 75 -15.23 -3.97 -4.02
CA VAL A 75 -16.10 -4.65 -3.04
C VAL A 75 -17.42 -5.05 -3.69
N GLU A 76 -17.97 -4.21 -4.56
CA GLU A 76 -19.16 -4.54 -5.36
C GLU A 76 -18.93 -5.76 -6.25
N CYS A 77 -17.77 -5.85 -6.93
CA CYS A 77 -17.40 -7.02 -7.72
C CYS A 77 -17.39 -8.29 -6.87
N VAL A 78 -16.77 -8.27 -5.69
CA VAL A 78 -16.75 -9.41 -4.76
C VAL A 78 -18.17 -9.77 -4.31
N GLN A 79 -19.01 -8.78 -4.00
CA GLN A 79 -20.41 -9.04 -3.61
C GLN A 79 -21.23 -9.70 -4.72
N VAL A 80 -20.99 -9.35 -5.98
CA VAL A 80 -21.60 -10.00 -7.15
C VAL A 80 -21.11 -11.44 -7.27
N GLU A 81 -19.79 -11.68 -7.22
CA GLU A 81 -19.22 -13.03 -7.28
C GLU A 81 -19.68 -13.93 -6.12
N MET A 82 -19.92 -13.36 -4.94
CA MET A 82 -20.50 -14.07 -3.79
C MET A 82 -21.96 -14.49 -4.04
N LYS A 83 -22.75 -13.67 -4.74
CA LYS A 83 -24.13 -14.03 -5.12
C LYS A 83 -24.13 -15.14 -6.16
N ASP A 84 -23.20 -15.07 -7.11
CA ASP A 84 -23.06 -16.03 -8.20
C ASP A 84 -22.35 -17.34 -7.78
N ARG A 85 -21.89 -17.42 -6.52
CA ARG A 85 -21.14 -18.56 -5.94
C ARG A 85 -19.83 -18.88 -6.68
N THR A 86 -19.25 -17.90 -7.36
CA THR A 86 -17.96 -18.01 -8.05
C THR A 86 -16.82 -17.35 -7.27
N VAL A 87 -17.10 -16.83 -6.07
CA VAL A 87 -16.15 -16.08 -5.26
C VAL A 87 -14.91 -16.90 -4.90
N THR A 88 -13.75 -16.30 -5.07
CA THR A 88 -12.49 -16.82 -4.53
C THR A 88 -12.27 -16.25 -3.13
N ARG A 89 -11.88 -17.11 -2.18
CA ARG A 89 -11.59 -16.71 -0.80
C ARG A 89 -10.57 -15.56 -0.74
N SER A 90 -10.92 -14.50 -0.02
CA SER A 90 -10.17 -13.26 0.08
C SER A 90 -10.50 -12.50 1.36
N PHE A 91 -9.69 -11.49 1.71
CA PHE A 91 -9.95 -10.65 2.87
C PHE A 91 -11.38 -10.05 2.86
N VAL A 92 -11.82 -9.55 1.71
CA VAL A 92 -13.16 -8.94 1.59
C VAL A 92 -14.26 -10.00 1.66
N SER A 93 -14.11 -11.16 1.04
CA SER A 93 -15.14 -12.21 1.14
C SER A 93 -15.30 -12.70 2.57
N ASP A 94 -14.19 -12.97 3.28
CA ASP A 94 -14.21 -13.45 4.66
C ASP A 94 -14.87 -12.40 5.57
N LYS A 95 -14.59 -11.10 5.38
CA LYS A 95 -15.22 -10.01 6.15
C LYS A 95 -16.68 -9.76 5.79
N LEU A 96 -17.07 -9.97 4.54
CA LEU A 96 -18.48 -9.85 4.13
C LEU A 96 -19.33 -11.02 4.63
N GLU A 97 -18.75 -12.22 4.76
CA GLU A 97 -19.41 -13.37 5.40
C GLU A 97 -19.61 -13.12 6.89
N GLU A 98 -18.56 -12.67 7.59
CA GLU A 98 -18.66 -12.25 8.99
C GLU A 98 -19.75 -11.18 9.19
N LEU A 99 -19.95 -10.26 8.25
CA LEU A 99 -21.01 -9.25 8.35
C LEU A 99 -22.42 -9.79 8.10
N ARG A 100 -22.57 -10.91 7.38
CA ARG A 100 -23.87 -11.54 7.11
C ARG A 100 -24.36 -12.41 8.27
N ASP A 101 -23.43 -13.02 9.00
CA ASP A 101 -23.74 -13.90 10.14
C ASP A 101 -24.07 -13.13 11.42
N VAL A 102 -24.05 -11.79 11.38
CA VAL A 102 -24.09 -10.94 12.56
C VAL A 102 -25.40 -10.16 12.65
N ASP A 103 -26.32 -10.72 13.45
CA ASP A 103 -27.43 -10.02 14.14
C ASP A 103 -26.92 -9.29 15.42
N ILE A 104 -25.60 -9.08 15.55
CA ILE A 104 -24.95 -8.65 16.80
C ILE A 104 -24.60 -7.18 16.74
N THR A 105 -25.40 -6.39 17.46
CA THR A 105 -25.18 -5.01 17.88
C THR A 105 -24.00 -4.93 18.88
N GLY A 106 -22.81 -5.36 18.46
CA GLY A 106 -21.57 -5.26 19.23
C GLY A 106 -20.69 -4.09 18.76
N PRO A 107 -20.03 -3.35 19.66
CA PRO A 107 -19.17 -2.20 19.30
C PRO A 107 -17.89 -2.55 18.52
N GLU A 108 -17.60 -3.85 18.30
CA GLU A 108 -16.37 -4.35 17.65
C GLU A 108 -16.55 -4.80 16.19
N VAL A 109 -17.76 -4.79 15.65
CA VAL A 109 -18.00 -5.24 14.27
C VAL A 109 -17.69 -4.09 13.32
N LEU A 110 -16.69 -4.28 12.45
CA LEU A 110 -16.37 -3.33 11.39
C LEU A 110 -17.57 -3.24 10.44
N GLY A 111 -18.20 -2.07 10.32
CA GLY A 111 -19.24 -1.86 9.34
C GLY A 111 -18.71 -2.01 7.90
N LEU A 112 -19.64 -2.01 6.94
CA LEU A 112 -19.32 -2.16 5.52
C LEU A 112 -18.34 -1.08 5.04
N GLU A 113 -18.47 0.15 5.55
CA GLU A 113 -17.58 1.26 5.18
C GLU A 113 -16.18 1.11 5.76
N GLU A 114 -16.05 0.57 6.97
CA GLU A 114 -14.75 0.22 7.57
C GLU A 114 -14.07 -0.91 6.81
N VAL A 115 -14.81 -1.93 6.39
CA VAL A 115 -14.27 -3.03 5.56
C VAL A 115 -13.79 -2.51 4.20
N LYS A 116 -14.59 -1.67 3.52
CA LYS A 116 -14.17 -0.99 2.29
C LYS A 116 -12.90 -0.18 2.50
N GLY A 117 -12.84 0.58 3.60
CA GLY A 117 -11.68 1.39 3.93
C GLY A 117 -10.42 0.57 4.20
N ALA A 118 -10.55 -0.52 4.94
CA ALA A 118 -9.45 -1.44 5.18
C ALA A 118 -8.96 -2.10 3.88
N ALA A 119 -9.88 -2.57 3.04
CA ALA A 119 -9.57 -3.21 1.76
C ALA A 119 -8.88 -2.23 0.79
N ALA A 120 -9.41 -1.01 0.65
CA ALA A 120 -8.80 0.04 -0.16
C ALA A 120 -7.40 0.41 0.33
N THR A 121 -7.20 0.47 1.66
CA THR A 121 -5.88 0.74 2.25
C THR A 121 -4.89 -0.38 1.96
N LEU A 122 -5.29 -1.64 2.16
CA LEU A 122 -4.45 -2.81 1.86
C LEU A 122 -4.06 -2.85 0.38
N PHE A 123 -5.01 -2.55 -0.50
CA PHE A 123 -4.80 -2.53 -1.94
C PHE A 123 -3.83 -1.43 -2.37
N THR A 124 -4.09 -0.18 -1.99
CA THR A 124 -3.28 0.97 -2.39
C THR A 124 -1.87 0.92 -1.79
N ALA A 125 -1.75 0.61 -0.49
CA ALA A 125 -0.45 0.51 0.17
C ALA A 125 0.40 -0.66 -0.35
N GLY A 126 -0.24 -1.79 -0.67
CA GLY A 126 0.47 -2.98 -1.15
C GLY A 126 0.92 -2.90 -2.61
N GLN A 127 0.12 -2.25 -3.47
CA GLN A 127 0.40 -2.19 -4.90
C GLN A 127 1.56 -1.24 -5.22
N GLU A 128 1.50 0.02 -4.78
CA GLU A 128 2.49 1.04 -5.14
C GLU A 128 3.88 0.73 -4.58
N THR A 129 3.95 0.31 -3.31
CA THR A 129 5.23 0.02 -2.64
C THR A 129 5.94 -1.17 -3.29
N SER A 130 5.21 -2.26 -3.55
CA SER A 130 5.78 -3.45 -4.19
C SER A 130 6.23 -3.17 -5.62
N TYR A 131 5.44 -2.41 -6.39
CA TYR A 131 5.79 -2.02 -7.75
C TYR A 131 7.09 -1.20 -7.78
N ASN A 132 7.21 -0.19 -6.90
CA ASN A 132 8.41 0.64 -6.81
C ASN A 132 9.64 -0.15 -6.36
N THR A 133 9.49 -1.07 -5.39
CA THR A 133 10.58 -1.94 -4.95
C THR A 133 11.06 -2.86 -6.06
N LEU A 134 10.15 -3.52 -6.79
CA LEU A 134 10.52 -4.41 -7.90
C LEU A 134 11.18 -3.65 -9.05
N THR A 135 10.64 -2.48 -9.39
CA THR A 135 11.24 -1.61 -10.42
C THR A 135 12.65 -1.17 -10.02
N GLY A 136 12.83 -0.75 -8.77
CA GLY A 136 14.14 -0.40 -8.23
C GLY A 136 15.12 -1.56 -8.19
N PHE A 137 14.65 -2.76 -7.83
CA PHE A 137 15.45 -3.99 -7.87
C PHE A 137 15.93 -4.30 -9.29
N MET A 138 15.02 -4.28 -10.27
CA MET A 138 15.36 -4.55 -11.67
C MET A 138 16.39 -3.54 -12.19
N LEU A 139 16.21 -2.26 -11.89
CA LEU A 139 17.17 -1.22 -12.24
C LEU A 139 18.55 -1.48 -11.60
N ALA A 140 18.59 -1.85 -10.32
CA ALA A 140 19.83 -2.15 -9.60
C ALA A 140 20.58 -3.34 -10.22
N MET A 141 19.86 -4.38 -10.64
CA MET A 141 20.45 -5.56 -11.31
C MET A 141 20.99 -5.22 -12.69
N ILE A 142 20.26 -4.42 -13.49
CA ILE A 142 20.71 -3.97 -14.81
C ILE A 142 22.00 -3.13 -14.71
N LEU A 143 22.09 -2.25 -13.71
CA LEU A 143 23.27 -1.41 -13.50
C LEU A 143 24.47 -2.17 -12.92
N ASN A 144 24.24 -3.32 -12.28
CA ASN A 144 25.29 -4.11 -11.60
C ASN A 144 25.23 -5.58 -12.03
N PRO A 145 25.56 -5.91 -13.29
CA PRO A 145 25.45 -7.27 -13.82
C PRO A 145 26.29 -8.29 -13.04
N THR A 146 27.44 -7.89 -12.49
CA THR A 146 28.27 -8.76 -11.64
C THR A 146 27.53 -9.19 -10.36
N ILE A 147 26.73 -8.31 -9.76
CA ILE A 147 25.93 -8.63 -8.56
C ILE A 147 24.79 -9.56 -8.94
N GLN A 148 24.13 -9.29 -10.07
CA GLN A 148 23.07 -10.14 -10.60
C GLN A 148 23.57 -11.57 -10.87
N GLN A 149 24.73 -11.72 -11.51
CA GLN A 149 25.31 -13.02 -11.80
C GLN A 149 25.60 -13.81 -10.51
N ARG A 150 26.20 -13.16 -9.51
CA ARG A 150 26.45 -13.80 -8.20
C ARG A 150 25.17 -14.23 -7.49
N ALA A 151 24.11 -13.42 -7.58
CA ALA A 151 22.80 -13.78 -7.04
C ALA A 151 22.21 -15.01 -7.74
N TYR A 152 22.36 -15.07 -9.08
CA TYR A 152 21.92 -16.23 -9.86
C TYR A 152 22.70 -17.49 -9.50
N GLU A 153 24.03 -17.41 -9.32
CA GLU A 153 24.87 -18.53 -8.91
C GLU A 153 24.47 -19.07 -7.53
N GLU A 154 24.16 -18.20 -6.56
CA GLU A 154 23.65 -18.61 -5.25
C GLU A 154 22.32 -19.35 -5.38
N ILE A 155 21.36 -18.81 -6.14
CA ILE A 155 20.05 -19.43 -6.37
C ILE A 155 20.21 -20.79 -7.04
N ALA A 156 21.04 -20.87 -8.10
CA ALA A 156 21.27 -22.11 -8.83
C ALA A 156 21.91 -23.19 -7.94
N THR A 157 22.77 -22.80 -7.00
CA THR A 157 23.43 -23.74 -6.07
C THR A 157 22.46 -24.28 -5.02
N VAL A 158 21.55 -23.44 -4.52
CA VAL A 158 20.66 -23.80 -3.40
C VAL A 158 19.36 -24.44 -3.88
N VAL A 159 18.76 -23.90 -4.93
CA VAL A 159 17.44 -24.32 -5.44
C VAL A 159 17.58 -25.37 -6.54
N GLY A 160 18.65 -25.30 -7.33
CA GLY A 160 18.81 -26.08 -8.56
C GLY A 160 18.06 -25.46 -9.74
N GLN A 161 17.92 -26.23 -10.84
CA GLN A 161 17.20 -25.81 -12.05
C GLN A 161 15.86 -26.54 -12.26
N ASP A 162 15.55 -27.54 -11.42
CA ASP A 162 14.40 -28.42 -11.61
C ASP A 162 13.09 -27.86 -11.03
N ARG A 163 13.17 -26.81 -10.21
CA ARG A 163 12.01 -26.19 -9.55
C ARG A 163 12.16 -24.69 -9.38
N LEU A 164 11.03 -24.03 -9.16
CA LEU A 164 11.01 -22.63 -8.75
C LEU A 164 11.40 -22.48 -7.26
N PRO A 165 11.98 -21.32 -6.87
CA PRO A 165 12.27 -21.02 -5.46
C PRO A 165 11.00 -20.97 -4.61
N ASP A 166 11.10 -21.42 -3.35
CA ASP A 166 10.03 -21.31 -2.36
C ASP A 166 10.52 -20.56 -1.11
N LEU A 167 9.58 -20.13 -0.25
CA LEU A 167 9.87 -19.38 0.98
C LEU A 167 10.75 -20.17 1.96
N SER A 168 10.76 -21.51 1.89
CA SER A 168 11.66 -22.35 2.68
C SER A 168 13.13 -22.13 2.36
N ASP A 169 13.45 -21.76 1.12
CA ASP A 169 14.83 -21.62 0.63
C ASP A 169 15.48 -20.31 1.12
N ARG A 170 14.67 -19.34 1.55
CA ARG A 170 15.12 -17.99 1.92
C ARG A 170 16.25 -17.98 2.95
N LYS A 171 16.20 -18.89 3.94
CA LYS A 171 17.25 -18.99 4.98
C LYS A 171 18.61 -19.41 4.41
N SER A 172 18.60 -20.10 3.28
CA SER A 172 19.78 -20.61 2.58
C SER A 172 20.29 -19.67 1.49
N LEU A 173 19.67 -18.49 1.30
CA LEU A 173 20.03 -17.50 0.29
C LEU A 173 20.49 -16.16 0.94
N PRO A 174 21.60 -16.17 1.72
CA PRO A 174 22.05 -14.99 2.45
C PRO A 174 22.47 -13.83 1.54
N TYR A 175 23.06 -14.08 0.37
CA TYR A 175 23.49 -13.02 -0.54
C TYR A 175 22.29 -12.33 -1.20
N LEU A 176 21.28 -13.09 -1.62
CA LEU A 176 20.01 -12.56 -2.09
C LEU A 176 19.32 -11.69 -1.02
N GLU A 177 19.33 -12.12 0.24
CA GLU A 177 18.77 -11.34 1.35
C GLU A 177 19.51 -10.00 1.53
N CYS A 178 20.84 -9.98 1.37
CA CYS A 178 21.62 -8.73 1.39
C CYS A 178 21.21 -7.79 0.24
N ILE A 179 21.01 -8.30 -0.97
CA ILE A 179 20.57 -7.50 -2.13
C ILE A 179 19.18 -6.93 -1.87
N LEU A 180 18.27 -7.72 -1.30
CA LEU A 180 16.91 -7.30 -0.95
C LEU A 180 16.95 -6.16 0.09
N HIS A 181 17.75 -6.32 1.15
CA HIS A 181 17.96 -5.27 2.14
C HIS A 181 18.51 -3.99 1.53
N GLU A 182 19.50 -4.11 0.65
CA GLU A 182 20.10 -2.96 -0.02
C GLU A 182 19.12 -2.28 -0.98
N THR A 183 18.28 -3.05 -1.67
CA THR A 183 17.19 -2.52 -2.49
C THR A 183 16.23 -1.71 -1.65
N PHE A 184 15.80 -2.22 -0.49
CA PHE A 184 14.93 -1.47 0.43
C PHE A 184 15.62 -0.21 0.96
N ARG A 185 16.92 -0.26 1.26
CA ARG A 185 17.71 0.91 1.68
C ARG A 185 17.72 2.00 0.61
N CYS A 186 17.95 1.62 -0.65
CA CYS A 186 18.02 2.53 -1.78
C CYS A 186 16.66 3.14 -2.16
N VAL A 187 15.60 2.32 -2.21
CA VAL A 187 14.24 2.78 -2.52
C VAL A 187 13.72 3.75 -1.44
N ARG A 188 14.08 3.52 -0.17
CA ARG A 188 13.71 4.39 0.97
C ARG A 188 14.36 5.78 0.91
N PHE A 189 15.37 6.00 0.07
CA PHE A 189 15.98 7.32 -0.12
C PHE A 189 15.03 8.29 -0.85
N MET A 190 13.97 7.81 -1.51
CA MET A 190 12.92 8.63 -2.11
C MET A 190 11.70 8.78 -1.18
N ARG A 191 11.66 9.91 -0.47
CA ARG A 191 10.52 10.57 0.25
C ARG A 191 10.13 10.12 1.67
N ALA A 192 10.25 11.13 2.54
CA ALA A 192 9.41 11.53 3.68
C ALA A 192 8.78 10.45 4.59
N SER A 193 9.25 10.46 5.84
CA SER A 193 8.59 9.89 7.00
C SER A 193 7.14 10.40 7.11
N ASN A 194 6.16 9.50 7.25
CA ASN A 194 4.83 9.87 7.72
C ASN A 194 4.97 10.62 9.06
N CYS A 195 4.44 11.85 9.12
CA CYS A 195 4.38 12.63 10.36
C CYS A 195 3.52 11.88 11.37
N ARG A 196 4.16 11.25 12.37
CA ARG A 196 3.44 10.66 13.50
C ARG A 196 2.92 11.80 14.37
N LYS A 197 1.59 11.91 14.53
CA LYS A 197 1.03 12.68 15.63
C LYS A 197 1.31 11.92 16.92
N VAL A 198 2.17 12.47 17.77
CA VAL A 198 2.43 11.89 19.09
C VAL A 198 1.24 12.24 19.97
N ALA A 199 0.41 11.24 20.29
CA ALA A 199 -0.81 11.42 21.10
C ALA A 199 -0.51 11.68 22.59
N TYR A 200 0.73 11.47 23.04
CA TYR A 200 1.16 11.70 24.42
C TYR A 200 2.48 12.47 24.47
N ARG A 201 2.67 13.23 25.56
CA ARG A 201 3.89 13.99 25.85
C ARG A 201 5.05 13.01 26.11
N ALA A 202 5.70 12.53 25.04
CA ALA A 202 6.89 11.71 25.16
C ALA A 202 8.04 12.61 25.68
N SER A 203 8.47 12.39 26.92
CA SER A 203 9.71 12.97 27.42
C SER A 203 10.89 12.27 26.76
N LEU A 204 11.39 12.86 25.67
CA LEU A 204 12.65 12.46 25.06
C LEU A 204 13.79 12.79 26.03
N GLY A 205 14.34 11.74 26.64
CA GLY A 205 15.66 11.67 27.28
C GLY A 205 16.17 12.94 27.99
N ARG A 206 15.78 13.14 29.26
CA ARG A 206 16.71 13.75 30.23
C ARG A 206 17.41 12.60 30.95
N SER A 207 18.66 12.33 30.56
CA SER A 207 19.57 11.54 31.37
C SER A 207 19.81 12.26 32.69
N SER A 208 19.29 11.71 33.79
CA SER A 208 19.73 12.06 35.12
C SER A 208 21.15 11.53 35.32
N SER A 209 22.16 12.37 35.08
CA SER A 209 23.52 12.12 35.55
C SER A 209 23.52 12.26 37.07
N GLY A 210 23.57 11.14 37.77
CA GLY A 210 23.93 11.09 39.18
C GLY A 210 25.34 11.66 39.35
N SER A 211 25.47 12.68 40.19
CA SER A 211 26.76 13.09 40.75
C SER A 211 26.72 12.71 42.22
N ALA A 212 27.40 11.61 42.54
CA ALA A 212 27.86 11.32 43.88
C ALA A 212 28.83 12.42 44.34
N ARG A 213 28.59 12.98 45.53
CA ARG A 213 29.59 13.36 46.53
C ARG A 213 28.87 13.63 47.85
#